data_AF-A0A094IU06-F1
#
_entry.id   AF-A0A094IU06-F1
#
_cell.length_a   1.000
_cell.length_b   1.000
_cell.length_c   1.000
_cell.angle_alpha   90.00
_cell.angle_beta   90.00
_cell.angle_gamma   90.00
#
_symmetry.space_group_name_H-M   'P 1'
#
loop_
_entity.id
_entity.type
_entity.pdbx_description
1 polymer ?
#
loop_
_entity_poly.entity_id
_entity_poly.type
_entity_poly.pdbx_seq_one_letter_code
_entity_poly.pdbx_strand_id
1 'polypeptide(L)'
;MADLLLSERGESPVGINWTTTFIKRCTEIKAKFSRKYDYKRAKCEDPTIIEGWFSLVQNTVAKYGILEQDIYNFDEVGFAMGVIATAKVVTSSEAKSCLKTIQPGNRE
;
A
#
# COMPACT_ATOMS: atom_id res chain seq x y z
N MET A 1 -9.16 15.14 19.57
CA MET A 1 -10.41 15.60 18.95
C MET A 1 -11.63 15.14 19.76
N ALA A 2 -11.83 13.83 19.98
CA ALA A 2 -12.92 13.35 20.85
C ALA A 2 -12.84 13.94 22.27
N ASP A 3 -11.66 13.93 22.90
CA ASP A 3 -11.48 14.52 24.23
C ASP A 3 -11.68 16.04 24.27
N LEU A 4 -11.39 16.74 23.17
CA LEU A 4 -11.62 18.18 23.07
C LEU A 4 -13.14 18.47 23.11
N LEU A 5 -13.93 17.71 22.36
CA LEU A 5 -15.39 17.84 22.34
C LEU A 5 -16.04 17.46 23.68
N LEU A 6 -15.49 16.47 24.39
CA LEU A 6 -15.96 16.09 25.72
C LEU A 6 -15.59 17.14 26.77
N SER A 7 -14.40 17.73 26.68
CA SER A 7 -13.98 18.80 27.58
C SER A 7 -14.87 20.04 27.48
N GLU A 8 -15.32 20.41 26.27
CA GLU A 8 -16.27 21.51 26.06
C GLU A 8 -17.65 21.21 26.65
N ARG A 9 -18.01 19.92 26.80
CA ARG A 9 -19.28 19.46 27.39
C ARG A 9 -19.19 19.21 28.89
N GLY A 10 -18.01 19.39 29.50
CA GLY A 10 -17.78 19.07 30.91
C GLY A 10 -17.80 17.57 31.22
N GLU A 11 -17.59 16.72 30.20
CA GLU A 11 -17.57 15.26 30.35
C GLU A 11 -16.16 14.71 30.56
N SER A 12 -16.09 13.47 31.06
CA SER A 12 -14.83 12.78 31.27
C SER A 12 -14.16 12.35 29.94
N PRO A 13 -12.82 12.21 29.90
CA PRO A 13 -12.10 11.79 28.69
C PRO A 13 -12.50 10.39 28.22
N VAL A 14 -12.24 10.10 26.95
CA VAL A 14 -12.47 8.75 26.40
C VAL A 14 -11.49 7.73 26.99
N GLY A 15 -11.95 6.48 27.10
CA GLY A 15 -11.07 5.38 27.49
C GLY A 15 -10.01 5.06 26.43
N ILE A 16 -8.90 4.45 26.83
CA ILE A 16 -7.74 4.11 25.97
C ILE A 16 -8.15 3.31 24.72
N ASN A 17 -9.16 2.44 24.85
CA ASN A 17 -9.66 1.59 23.76
C ASN A 17 -10.83 2.19 22.97
N TRP A 18 -11.13 3.48 23.17
CA TRP A 18 -12.29 4.12 22.54
C TRP A 18 -12.22 4.06 21.01
N THR A 19 -11.07 4.40 20.41
CA THR A 19 -10.90 4.42 18.95
C THR A 19 -11.13 3.04 18.32
N THR A 20 -10.58 1.99 18.92
CA THR A 20 -10.74 0.61 18.41
C THR A 20 -12.18 0.13 18.60
N THR A 21 -12.81 0.48 19.71
CA THR A 21 -14.21 0.15 20.00
C THR A 21 -15.17 0.88 19.06
N PHE A 22 -14.90 2.16 18.79
CA PHE A 22 -15.67 2.99 17.86
C PHE A 22 -15.65 2.42 16.45
N ILE A 23 -14.47 2.11 15.92
CA ILE A 23 -14.31 1.49 14.59
C ILE A 23 -15.02 0.12 14.51
N LYS A 24 -15.03 -0.66 15.60
CA LYS A 24 -15.77 -1.94 15.64
C LYS A 24 -17.29 -1.78 15.65
N ARG A 25 -17.80 -0.71 16.26
CA ARG A 25 -19.26 -0.45 16.37
C ARG A 25 -19.85 0.19 15.11
N CYS A 26 -19.10 1.06 14.44
CA CYS A 26 -19.56 1.74 13.24
C CYS A 26 -19.24 0.91 11.97
N THR A 27 -20.21 0.11 11.51
CA THR A 27 -20.06 -0.75 10.32
C THR A 27 -19.86 0.01 9.01
N GLU A 28 -20.18 1.30 8.99
CA GLU A 28 -19.97 2.24 7.88
C GLU A 28 -18.48 2.56 7.64
N ILE A 29 -17.61 2.30 8.62
CA ILE A 29 -16.17 2.55 8.53
C ILE A 29 -15.37 1.27 8.81
N LYS A 30 -14.22 1.15 8.16
CA LYS A 30 -13.29 0.03 8.34
C LYS A 30 -11.86 0.55 8.40
N ALA A 31 -11.06 -0.03 9.29
CA ALA A 31 -9.63 0.18 9.28
C ALA A 31 -8.96 -0.79 8.29
N LYS A 32 -8.17 -0.27 7.36
CA LYS A 32 -7.44 -1.05 6.34
C LYS A 32 -5.96 -0.65 6.36
N PHE A 33 -5.08 -1.56 5.96
CA PHE A 33 -3.68 -1.24 5.74
C PHE A 33 -3.50 -0.70 4.31
N SER A 34 -2.88 0.47 4.19
CA SER A 34 -2.46 1.05 2.92
C SER A 34 -0.95 1.00 2.81
N ARG A 35 -0.46 0.66 1.62
CA ARG A 35 0.95 0.77 1.25
C ARG A 35 1.10 1.96 0.32
N LYS A 36 2.08 2.81 0.61
CA LYS A 36 2.48 3.88 -0.30
C LYS A 36 3.01 3.23 -1.57
N TYR A 37 2.46 3.64 -2.70
CA TYR A 37 2.93 3.22 -4.01
C TYR A 37 3.47 4.43 -4.74
N ASP A 38 4.59 4.28 -5.42
CA ASP A 38 5.20 5.37 -6.16
C ASP A 38 4.29 5.76 -7.34
N TYR A 39 3.97 7.05 -7.43
CA TYR A 39 3.09 7.58 -8.47
C TYR A 39 3.67 7.45 -9.87
N LYS A 40 4.97 7.72 -10.01
CA LYS A 40 5.65 7.64 -11.31
C LYS A 40 5.66 6.19 -11.76
N ARG A 41 5.91 5.25 -10.83
CA ARG A 41 5.80 3.82 -11.11
C ARG A 41 4.40 3.41 -11.54
N ALA A 42 3.36 3.86 -10.83
CA ALA A 42 1.97 3.59 -11.21
C ALA A 42 1.60 4.10 -12.61
N LYS A 43 2.15 5.25 -13.02
CA LYS A 43 1.91 5.84 -14.34
C LYS A 43 2.63 5.11 -15.47
N CYS A 44 3.79 4.51 -15.17
CA CYS A 44 4.61 3.82 -16.16
C CYS A 44 4.25 2.33 -16.30
N GLU A 45 3.36 1.80 -15.46
CA GLU A 45 2.87 0.42 -15.55
C GLU A 45 1.79 0.29 -16.62
N ASP A 46 2.20 -0.10 -17.82
CA ASP A 46 1.30 -0.53 -18.89
C ASP A 46 1.20 -2.07 -18.89
N PRO A 47 0.01 -2.65 -18.61
CA PRO A 47 -0.18 -4.10 -18.62
C PRO A 47 0.29 -4.77 -19.91
N THR A 48 0.07 -4.16 -21.06
CA THR A 48 0.44 -4.75 -22.35
C THR A 48 1.96 -4.83 -22.54
N ILE A 49 2.69 -3.81 -22.09
CA ILE A 49 4.15 -3.79 -22.13
C ILE A 49 4.71 -4.83 -21.17
N ILE A 50 4.14 -4.93 -19.96
CA ILE A 50 4.57 -5.88 -18.94
C ILE A 50 4.35 -7.33 -19.44
N GLU A 51 3.16 -7.63 -19.95
CA GLU A 51 2.84 -8.96 -20.52
C GLU A 51 3.72 -9.30 -21.71
N GLY A 52 3.99 -8.33 -22.59
CA GLY A 52 4.89 -8.51 -23.73
C GLY A 52 6.32 -8.83 -23.31
N TRP A 53 6.83 -8.15 -22.28
CA TRP A 53 8.16 -8.43 -21.72
C TRP A 53 8.26 -9.83 -21.13
N PHE A 54 7.29 -10.25 -20.31
CA PHE A 54 7.27 -11.60 -19.73
C PHE A 54 7.17 -12.69 -20.81
N SER A 55 6.35 -12.46 -21.82
CA SER A 55 6.22 -13.38 -22.96
C SER A 55 7.55 -13.52 -23.71
N LEU A 56 8.27 -12.42 -23.92
CA LEU A 56 9.59 -12.42 -24.57
C LEU A 56 10.63 -13.18 -23.74
N VAL A 57 10.64 -12.98 -22.42
CA VAL A 57 11.54 -13.70 -21.51
C VAL A 57 11.26 -15.19 -21.56
N GLN A 58 9.99 -15.61 -21.44
CA GLN A 58 9.60 -17.03 -21.51
C GLN A 58 10.01 -17.66 -22.85
N ASN A 59 9.76 -16.98 -23.97
CA ASN A 59 10.16 -17.45 -25.29
C ASN A 59 11.69 -17.59 -25.41
N THR A 60 12.45 -16.68 -24.81
CA THR A 60 13.91 -16.73 -24.82
C THR A 60 14.42 -17.90 -23.99
N VAL A 61 13.89 -18.08 -22.78
CA VAL A 61 14.20 -19.23 -21.91
C VAL A 61 13.92 -20.55 -22.64
N ALA A 62 12.75 -20.67 -23.27
CA ALA A 62 12.37 -21.86 -24.02
C ALA A 62 13.27 -22.10 -25.26
N LYS A 63 13.58 -21.03 -26.01
CA LYS A 63 14.41 -21.11 -27.23
C LYS A 63 15.83 -21.60 -26.93
N TYR A 64 16.41 -21.15 -25.83
CA TYR A 64 17.79 -21.48 -25.47
C TYR A 64 17.89 -22.62 -24.44
N GLY A 65 16.76 -23.21 -24.02
CA GLY A 65 16.73 -24.30 -23.05
C GLY A 65 17.34 -23.92 -21.71
N ILE A 66 17.18 -22.66 -21.28
CA ILE A 66 17.73 -22.16 -20.02
C ILE A 66 17.00 -22.87 -18.87
N LEU A 67 17.75 -23.54 -18.01
CA LEU A 67 17.20 -24.24 -16.86
C LEU A 67 16.89 -23.24 -15.74
N GLU A 68 15.87 -23.51 -14.92
CA GLU A 68 15.47 -22.61 -13.84
C GLU A 68 16.62 -22.34 -12.85
N GLN A 69 17.48 -23.33 -12.60
CA GLN A 69 18.66 -23.16 -11.75
C GLN A 69 19.72 -22.21 -12.32
N ASP A 70 19.68 -21.92 -13.62
CA ASP A 70 20.62 -21.03 -14.31
C ASP A 70 20.07 -19.60 -14.45
N ILE A 71 18.90 -19.32 -13.87
CA ILE A 71 18.30 -17.99 -13.82
C ILE A 71 18.72 -17.32 -12.51
N TYR A 72 19.59 -16.32 -12.62
CA TYR A 72 20.06 -15.53 -11.48
C TYR A 72 19.38 -14.16 -11.47
N ASN A 73 18.79 -13.78 -10.34
CA ASN A 73 18.35 -12.40 -10.13
C ASN A 73 19.58 -11.55 -9.82
N PHE A 74 19.81 -10.50 -10.62
CA PHE A 74 20.83 -9.51 -10.34
C PHE A 74 20.13 -8.23 -9.89
N ASP A 75 19.68 -8.21 -8.63
CA ASP A 75 19.19 -7.01 -7.99
C ASP A 75 20.23 -6.47 -7.01
N GLU A 76 20.47 -5.16 -7.10
CA GLU A 76 21.28 -4.47 -6.10
C GLU A 76 20.45 -4.39 -4.81
N VAL A 77 20.94 -5.00 -3.72
CA VAL A 77 20.40 -4.78 -2.38
C VAL A 77 20.83 -3.40 -1.91
N GLY A 78 20.31 -2.37 -2.57
CA GLY A 78 20.41 -0.99 -2.11
C GLY A 78 19.50 -0.81 -0.90
N PHE A 79 19.99 -0.14 0.15
CA PHE A 79 19.11 0.37 1.20
C PHE A 79 18.06 1.26 0.53
N ALA A 80 16.80 0.81 0.55
CA ALA A 80 15.69 1.61 0.05
C ALA A 80 15.48 2.81 0.99
N MET A 81 16.21 3.90 0.74
CA MET A 81 16.01 5.20 1.36
C MET A 81 14.71 5.80 0.81
N GLY A 82 13.59 5.25 1.25
CA GLY A 82 12.26 5.59 0.77
C GLY A 82 11.24 4.89 1.65
N VAL A 83 10.47 5.68 2.40
CA VAL A 83 9.52 5.21 3.42
C VAL A 83 8.35 4.47 2.75
N ILE A 84 8.53 3.19 2.41
CA ILE A 84 7.45 2.24 2.12
C ILE A 84 6.90 1.72 3.46
N ALA A 85 6.54 2.64 4.37
CA ALA A 85 5.89 2.25 5.61
C ALA A 85 4.42 1.92 5.32
N THR A 86 4.00 0.73 5.76
CA THR A 86 2.58 0.36 5.76
C THR A 86 1.87 1.20 6.82
N ALA A 87 0.80 1.90 6.45
CA ALA A 87 0.01 2.72 7.35
C ALA A 87 -1.39 2.15 7.52
N LYS A 88 -1.93 2.17 8.74
CA LYS A 88 -3.32 1.81 9.01
C LYS A 88 -4.20 3.04 8.83
N VAL A 89 -5.13 2.99 7.88
CA VAL A 89 -6.05 4.08 7.55
C VAL A 89 -7.48 3.67 7.85
N VAL A 90 -8.32 4.61 8.29
CA VAL A 90 -9.76 4.40 8.47
C VAL A 90 -10.47 4.93 7.24
N THR A 91 -11.24 4.09 6.56
CA THR A 91 -11.96 4.42 5.32
C THR A 91 -13.42 3.97 5.43
N SER A 92 -14.29 4.47 4.55
CA SER A 92 -15.65 3.90 4.41
C SER A 92 -15.60 2.39 4.16
N SER A 93 -16.59 1.66 4.65
CA SER A 93 -16.74 0.23 4.46
C SER A 93 -16.92 -0.14 2.97
N GLU A 94 -17.50 0.77 2.19
CA GLU A 94 -17.71 0.67 0.74
C GLU A 94 -16.47 1.08 -0.08
N ALA A 95 -15.48 1.72 0.54
CA ALA A 95 -14.28 2.16 -0.15
C ALA A 95 -13.52 0.95 -0.73
N LYS A 96 -13.19 1.01 -2.03
CA LYS A 96 -12.42 -0.02 -2.74
C LYS A 96 -11.15 -0.37 -1.95
N SER A 97 -10.87 -1.67 -1.86
CA SER A 97 -9.87 -2.26 -0.94
C SER A 97 -8.42 -1.82 -1.18
N CYS A 98 -8.12 -1.14 -2.29
CA CYS A 98 -6.75 -0.84 -2.69
C CYS A 98 -6.64 0.53 -3.35
N LEU A 99 -6.94 1.60 -2.61
CA LEU A 99 -6.43 2.92 -2.98
C LEU A 99 -4.99 2.97 -2.50
N LYS A 100 -4.05 2.55 -3.37
CA LYS A 100 -2.63 2.89 -3.23
C LYS A 100 -2.58 4.40 -3.04
N THR A 101 -2.22 4.88 -1.85
CA THR A 101 -2.10 6.32 -1.63
C THR A 101 -0.93 6.80 -2.47
N ILE A 102 -1.27 7.45 -3.58
CA ILE A 102 -0.34 8.03 -4.52
C ILE A 102 0.43 9.14 -3.78
N GLN A 103 1.73 8.94 -3.58
CA GLN A 103 2.60 9.99 -3.05
C GLN A 103 3.04 10.88 -4.22
N PRO A 104 2.81 12.20 -4.18
CA PRO A 104 3.53 13.09 -5.09
C PRO A 104 5.02 12.95 -4.78
N GLY A 105 5.78 12.53 -5.79
CA GLY A 105 7.22 12.33 -5.68
C GLY A 105 7.92 13.67 -5.57
N ASN A 106 7.96 14.21 -4.35
CA ASN A 106 8.92 15.23 -3.94
C ASN A 106 9.22 15.04 -2.46
N ARG A 107 10.34 14.37 -2.19
CA ARG A 107 11.00 14.31 -0.89
C ARG A 107 12.50 14.24 -1.15
N GLU A 108 13.07 15.42 -1.37
CA GLU A 108 14.29 15.75 -0.62
C GLU A 108 13.96 15.78 0.88
#